data_AF-A0A229TAS1-F1
#
_entry.id   AF-A0A229TAS1-F1
#
_cell.length_a   1.000
_cell.length_b   1.000
_cell.length_c   1.000
_cell.angle_alpha   90.00
_cell.angle_beta   90.00
_cell.angle_gamma   90.00
#
_symmetry.space_group_name_H-M   'P 1'
#
loop_
_entity.id
_entity.type
_entity.pdbx_description
1 polymer ?
#
loop_
_entity_poly.entity_id
_entity_poly.type
_entity_poly.pdbx_seq_one_letter_code
_entity_poly.pdbx_strand_id
1 'polypeptide(L)'
;MSEDRYRPRARRVQAEPLTASWKPPQAQLEQDPEEAREARRRKGRMRRLVGAYGWRAYALPVLVVITVLVVFNTATEPAPPQTNSASQAVDGGAGQGGDSVLSEQPAAPRDLNIPTAELPTGGDFTPGGSMAYHVVPVPNDGVSGKEAGSGGKLYHYTIEVENGIDPASYAGDDAFASAVERTLSDVRSWIGTGKVKLQRVGADYPDIDFRVSLTTPDTAKRPDVCGFSIPFPTSCYSRAFDHRVVINLARWVRGAMAFTDLGLYRQYAINHEVGHALGKSHVGCQENGALAPVMMQQTFGVSNNYVAQLNAVDQYNSKAVPADGKTCVPNAWPVLQFGDSAPAG
;
A
#
# COMPACT_ATOMS: atom_id res chain seq x y z
N MET A 1 -40.48 76.54 -3.38
CA MET A 1 -40.85 75.74 -4.56
C MET A 1 -39.71 74.75 -4.79
N SER A 2 -39.73 73.59 -4.13
CA SER A 2 -40.46 72.36 -4.53
C SER A 2 -39.76 71.67 -5.71
N GLU A 3 -39.47 70.39 -5.76
CA GLU A 3 -39.68 69.24 -4.88
C GLU A 3 -38.93 68.04 -5.51
N ASP A 4 -38.66 67.03 -4.70
CA ASP A 4 -38.20 65.69 -5.07
C ASP A 4 -38.93 65.02 -6.25
N ARG A 5 -38.23 64.10 -6.93
CA ARG A 5 -38.70 62.70 -7.08
C ARG A 5 -37.70 61.73 -7.74
N TYR A 6 -37.23 60.81 -6.91
CA TYR A 6 -37.32 59.34 -7.09
C TYR A 6 -36.49 58.65 -8.19
N ARG A 7 -35.39 58.00 -7.78
CA ARG A 7 -34.78 56.86 -8.48
C ARG A 7 -35.34 55.54 -7.94
N PRO A 8 -35.95 54.67 -8.75
CA PRO A 8 -36.28 53.32 -8.32
C PRO A 8 -35.07 52.39 -8.46
N ARG A 9 -34.83 51.63 -7.39
CA ARG A 9 -34.04 50.38 -7.40
C ARG A 9 -34.55 49.45 -8.51
N ALA A 10 -33.65 48.96 -9.37
CA ALA A 10 -33.88 47.73 -10.14
C ALA A 10 -32.96 46.64 -9.60
N ARG A 11 -33.60 45.66 -8.97
CA ARG A 11 -33.05 44.39 -8.48
C ARG A 11 -32.59 43.58 -9.71
N ARG A 12 -31.30 43.29 -9.84
CA ARG A 12 -30.80 42.36 -10.87
C ARG A 12 -31.13 40.94 -10.42
N VAL A 13 -32.31 40.46 -10.80
CA VAL A 13 -32.68 39.04 -10.83
C VAL A 13 -33.21 38.76 -12.23
N GLN A 14 -32.46 37.97 -12.99
CA GLN A 14 -33.00 36.94 -13.88
C GLN A 14 -31.85 36.13 -14.46
N ALA A 15 -31.97 34.82 -14.31
CA ALA A 15 -31.15 33.81 -14.94
C ALA A 15 -31.37 33.89 -16.46
N GLU A 16 -30.31 34.17 -17.21
CA GLU A 16 -30.28 33.87 -18.64
C GLU A 16 -29.92 32.39 -18.83
N PRO A 17 -30.70 31.60 -19.59
CA PRO A 17 -30.26 30.27 -19.99
C PRO A 17 -29.11 30.41 -20.99
N LEU A 18 -28.02 29.68 -20.74
CA LEU A 18 -26.93 29.51 -21.69
C LEU A 18 -27.48 28.91 -22.99
N THR A 19 -27.62 29.73 -24.02
CA THR A 19 -27.97 29.26 -25.37
C THR A 19 -26.72 28.64 -25.99
N ALA A 20 -26.62 27.31 -25.93
CA ALA A 20 -25.64 26.59 -26.72
C ALA A 20 -26.00 26.76 -28.21
N SER A 21 -25.12 27.41 -28.97
CA SER A 21 -25.28 27.49 -30.43
C SER A 21 -25.00 26.12 -31.04
N TRP A 22 -26.07 25.42 -31.41
CA TRP A 22 -25.97 24.15 -32.13
C TRP A 22 -25.77 24.44 -33.62
N LYS A 23 -24.59 24.15 -34.15
CA LYS A 23 -24.27 24.17 -35.59
C LYS A 23 -23.86 22.76 -36.04
N PRO A 24 -24.76 21.96 -36.63
CA PRO A 24 -24.37 20.69 -37.21
C PRO A 24 -23.55 20.91 -38.50
N PRO A 25 -22.60 20.03 -38.82
CA PRO A 25 -21.90 20.04 -40.12
C PRO A 25 -22.88 19.87 -41.28
N GLN A 26 -22.67 20.59 -42.40
CA GLN A 26 -23.56 20.59 -43.59
C GLN A 26 -23.85 19.19 -44.16
N ALA A 27 -22.97 18.21 -43.95
CA ALA A 27 -23.18 16.82 -44.37
C ALA A 27 -24.42 16.14 -43.75
N GLN A 28 -24.99 16.73 -42.68
CA GLN A 28 -26.17 16.18 -41.99
C GLN A 28 -27.50 16.79 -42.46
N LEU A 29 -27.46 17.79 -43.34
CA LEU A 29 -28.66 18.46 -43.88
C LEU A 29 -29.09 17.93 -45.26
N GLU A 30 -28.24 17.16 -45.93
CA GLU A 30 -28.48 16.66 -47.30
C GLU A 30 -28.94 15.19 -47.36
N GLN A 31 -29.32 14.58 -46.22
CA GLN A 31 -29.78 13.19 -46.20
C GLN A 31 -31.29 13.10 -46.01
N ASP A 32 -31.94 12.37 -46.92
CA ASP A 32 -33.37 12.06 -46.86
C ASP A 32 -33.69 11.39 -45.49
N PRO A 33 -34.70 11.87 -44.73
CA PRO A 33 -35.11 11.29 -43.46
C PRO A 33 -35.35 9.77 -43.49
N GLU A 34 -35.74 9.21 -44.65
CA GLU A 34 -35.89 7.77 -44.88
C GLU A 34 -34.53 7.05 -44.89
N GLU A 35 -33.53 7.57 -45.63
CA GLU A 35 -32.19 6.99 -45.72
C GLU A 35 -31.45 7.03 -44.37
N ALA A 36 -31.60 8.11 -43.61
CA ALA A 36 -31.01 8.23 -42.26
C ALA A 36 -31.60 7.22 -41.26
N ARG A 37 -32.88 6.86 -41.41
CA ARG A 37 -33.56 5.85 -40.59
C ARG A 37 -33.14 4.43 -40.97
N GLU A 38 -32.93 4.15 -42.26
CA GLU A 38 -32.41 2.87 -42.73
C GLU A 38 -30.96 2.63 -42.29
N ALA A 39 -30.09 3.65 -42.37
CA ALA A 39 -28.71 3.57 -41.90
C ALA A 39 -28.61 3.26 -40.40
N ARG A 40 -29.46 3.89 -39.56
CA ARG A 40 -29.55 3.59 -38.12
C ARG A 40 -30.08 2.18 -37.85
N ARG A 41 -31.05 1.69 -38.62
CA ARG A 41 -31.58 0.31 -38.52
C ARG A 41 -30.56 -0.76 -38.95
N ARG A 42 -29.73 -0.49 -39.97
CA ARG A 42 -28.66 -1.40 -40.43
C ARG A 42 -27.54 -1.52 -39.39
N LYS A 43 -27.15 -0.40 -38.78
CA LYS A 43 -26.11 -0.34 -37.72
C LYS A 43 -26.56 -1.04 -36.43
N GLY A 44 -27.86 -0.99 -36.09
CA GLY A 44 -28.44 -1.70 -34.94
C GLY A 44 -28.56 -3.22 -35.11
N ARG A 45 -28.83 -3.71 -36.33
CA ARG A 45 -28.87 -5.16 -36.63
C ARG A 45 -27.48 -5.79 -36.67
N MET A 46 -26.48 -5.09 -37.23
CA MET A 46 -25.08 -5.56 -37.24
C MET A 46 -24.50 -5.69 -35.82
N ARG A 47 -24.83 -4.73 -34.93
CA ARG A 47 -24.34 -4.74 -33.53
C ARG A 47 -24.99 -5.81 -32.65
N ARG A 48 -26.20 -6.29 -32.99
CA ARG A 48 -26.86 -7.40 -32.29
C ARG A 48 -26.33 -8.78 -32.70
N LEU A 49 -25.83 -8.94 -33.93
CA LEU A 49 -25.29 -10.23 -34.40
C LEU A 49 -23.83 -10.46 -33.98
N VAL A 50 -23.04 -9.40 -33.80
CA VAL A 50 -21.65 -9.52 -33.28
C VAL A 50 -21.61 -9.75 -31.76
N GLY A 51 -22.70 -9.46 -31.04
CA GLY A 51 -22.79 -9.63 -29.59
C GLY A 51 -23.08 -11.05 -29.09
N ALA A 52 -23.48 -11.99 -29.96
CA ALA A 52 -23.87 -13.33 -29.54
C ALA A 52 -22.77 -14.40 -29.74
N TYR A 53 -21.92 -14.32 -30.77
CA TYR A 53 -20.98 -15.42 -31.09
C TYR A 53 -19.62 -15.00 -31.72
N GLY A 54 -19.17 -13.75 -31.53
CA GLY A 54 -18.03 -13.15 -32.28
C GLY A 54 -16.58 -13.48 -31.85
N TRP A 55 -16.32 -14.52 -31.05
CA TRP A 55 -14.96 -15.04 -30.77
C TRP A 55 -14.96 -16.49 -30.26
N ARG A 56 -16.05 -16.91 -29.60
CA ARG A 56 -16.23 -18.28 -29.05
C ARG A 56 -16.34 -19.38 -30.11
N ALA A 57 -16.68 -19.03 -31.36
CA ALA A 57 -16.72 -19.98 -32.48
C ALA A 57 -15.34 -20.52 -32.87
N TYR A 58 -14.27 -19.77 -32.58
CA TYR A 58 -12.89 -20.19 -32.86
C TYR A 58 -12.17 -20.73 -31.62
N ALA A 59 -12.49 -20.22 -30.43
CA ALA A 59 -11.83 -20.63 -29.19
C ALA A 59 -12.10 -22.10 -28.83
N LEU A 60 -13.33 -22.59 -29.00
CA LEU A 60 -13.69 -23.97 -28.65
C LEU A 60 -13.02 -25.04 -29.54
N PRO A 61 -13.04 -24.97 -30.88
CA PRO A 61 -12.35 -25.96 -31.70
C PRO A 61 -10.83 -25.93 -31.52
N VAL A 62 -10.23 -24.74 -31.32
CA VAL A 62 -8.79 -24.62 -31.04
C VAL A 62 -8.44 -25.27 -29.69
N LEU A 63 -9.25 -25.06 -28.66
CA LEU A 63 -9.02 -25.65 -27.34
C LEU A 63 -9.19 -27.18 -27.38
N VAL A 64 -10.14 -27.71 -28.17
CA VAL A 64 -10.27 -29.15 -28.41
C VAL A 64 -9.03 -29.72 -29.10
N VAL A 65 -8.51 -29.06 -30.15
CA VAL A 65 -7.29 -29.50 -30.84
C VAL A 65 -6.08 -29.50 -29.90
N ILE A 66 -5.92 -28.45 -29.08
CA ILE A 66 -4.85 -28.37 -28.07
C ILE A 66 -5.00 -29.49 -27.03
N THR A 67 -6.23 -29.75 -26.57
CA THR A 67 -6.48 -30.81 -25.57
C THR A 67 -6.17 -32.19 -26.15
N VAL A 68 -6.54 -32.46 -27.41
CA VAL A 68 -6.20 -33.70 -28.11
C VAL A 68 -4.68 -33.84 -28.28
N LEU A 69 -3.98 -32.76 -28.65
CA LEU A 69 -2.51 -32.77 -28.76
C LEU A 69 -1.82 -33.04 -27.43
N VAL A 70 -2.28 -32.41 -26.33
CA VAL A 70 -1.73 -32.66 -24.98
C VAL A 70 -1.96 -34.10 -24.56
N VAL A 71 -3.18 -34.64 -24.73
CA VAL A 71 -3.49 -36.03 -24.39
C VAL A 71 -2.64 -37.01 -25.21
N PHE A 72 -2.48 -36.76 -26.52
CA PHE A 72 -1.63 -37.61 -27.37
C PHE A 72 -0.18 -37.56 -26.91
N ASN A 73 0.37 -36.37 -26.61
CA ASN A 73 1.75 -36.23 -26.14
C ASN A 73 1.97 -36.94 -24.79
N THR A 74 1.03 -36.84 -23.85
CA THR A 74 1.10 -37.56 -22.56
C THR A 74 0.89 -39.07 -22.68
N ALA A 75 0.21 -39.54 -23.72
CA ALA A 75 -0.04 -40.97 -23.93
C ALA A 75 1.07 -41.67 -24.74
N THR A 76 1.88 -40.92 -25.49
CA THR A 76 3.00 -41.45 -26.29
C THR A 76 4.37 -41.30 -25.64
N GLU A 77 4.48 -40.58 -24.53
CA GLU A 77 5.73 -40.50 -23.76
C GLU A 77 5.89 -41.75 -22.86
N PRO A 78 6.94 -42.57 -23.03
CA PRO A 78 7.23 -43.63 -22.09
C PRO A 78 7.64 -43.01 -20.75
N ALA A 79 7.01 -43.48 -19.66
CA ALA A 79 7.35 -43.05 -18.32
C ALA A 79 8.86 -43.20 -18.05
N PRO A 80 9.55 -42.18 -17.52
CA PRO A 80 10.95 -42.32 -17.14
C PRO A 80 11.07 -43.35 -16.00
N PRO A 81 12.10 -44.23 -16.04
CA PRO A 81 12.27 -45.24 -15.02
C PRO A 81 12.55 -44.57 -13.67
N GLN A 82 11.76 -44.92 -12.65
CA GLN A 82 12.08 -44.59 -11.25
C GLN A 82 13.28 -45.43 -10.80
N THR A 83 14.47 -44.85 -10.85
CA THR A 83 15.66 -45.40 -10.21
C THR A 83 15.70 -44.96 -8.75
N ASN A 84 15.28 -45.86 -7.86
CA ASN A 84 15.76 -45.86 -6.49
C ASN A 84 17.27 -46.07 -6.51
N SER A 85 18.07 -45.13 -6.02
CA SER A 85 19.44 -45.42 -5.62
C SER A 85 19.92 -44.49 -4.52
N ALA A 86 20.40 -45.17 -3.47
CA ALA A 86 21.04 -44.64 -2.30
C ALA A 86 22.42 -44.03 -2.63
N SER A 87 22.93 -43.33 -1.62
CA SER A 87 24.23 -42.69 -1.47
C SER A 87 25.41 -43.37 -2.19
N GLN A 88 26.23 -42.57 -2.88
CA GLN A 88 27.68 -42.72 -2.91
C GLN A 88 28.36 -41.45 -3.44
N ALA A 89 29.40 -41.02 -2.73
CA ALA A 89 30.31 -39.95 -3.11
C ALA A 89 31.47 -40.52 -3.92
N VAL A 90 31.88 -39.85 -5.01
CA VAL A 90 33.29 -39.74 -5.44
C VAL A 90 33.48 -38.64 -6.51
N ASP A 91 34.74 -38.22 -6.57
CA ASP A 91 35.42 -37.07 -7.19
C ASP A 91 35.60 -37.10 -8.73
N GLY A 92 35.78 -35.90 -9.31
CA GLY A 92 36.66 -35.63 -10.47
C GLY A 92 36.13 -35.74 -11.91
N GLY A 93 36.24 -34.65 -12.68
CA GLY A 93 36.50 -34.71 -14.14
C GLY A 93 35.63 -33.83 -15.05
N ALA A 94 36.29 -33.00 -15.86
CA ALA A 94 35.75 -31.97 -16.74
C ALA A 94 35.06 -32.48 -18.03
N GLY A 95 34.16 -31.66 -18.59
CA GLY A 95 33.90 -31.66 -20.03
C GLY A 95 32.47 -31.36 -20.49
N GLN A 96 32.37 -30.28 -21.28
CA GLN A 96 31.43 -30.00 -22.37
C GLN A 96 30.13 -29.25 -22.10
N GLY A 97 29.97 -28.21 -22.93
CA GLY A 97 28.84 -27.31 -22.99
C GLY A 97 27.54 -28.02 -23.32
N GLY A 98 26.51 -27.56 -22.61
CA GLY A 98 25.11 -27.77 -22.93
C GLY A 98 24.42 -26.47 -22.60
N ASP A 99 23.62 -25.99 -23.55
CA ASP A 99 22.80 -24.79 -23.44
C ASP A 99 22.17 -24.67 -22.05
N SER A 100 22.54 -23.60 -21.34
CA SER A 100 21.90 -23.25 -20.08
C SER A 100 20.49 -22.75 -20.39
N VAL A 101 19.55 -23.69 -20.45
CA VAL A 101 18.14 -23.41 -20.24
C VAL A 101 18.07 -22.82 -18.84
N LEU A 102 17.86 -21.50 -18.75
CA LEU A 102 17.51 -20.85 -17.50
C LEU A 102 16.16 -21.41 -17.08
N SER A 103 16.18 -22.55 -16.40
CA SER A 103 15.07 -22.97 -15.57
C SER A 103 14.98 -21.92 -14.48
N GLU A 104 13.92 -21.11 -14.51
CA GLU A 104 13.53 -20.27 -13.39
C GLU A 104 13.17 -21.22 -12.25
N GLN A 105 14.20 -21.65 -11.52
CA GLN A 105 14.04 -22.45 -10.34
C GLN A 105 13.24 -21.59 -9.36
N PRO A 106 12.04 -22.01 -8.93
CA PRO A 106 11.32 -21.29 -7.91
C PRO A 106 12.27 -21.05 -6.75
N ALA A 107 12.38 -19.81 -6.30
CA ALA A 107 13.21 -19.49 -5.14
C ALA A 107 12.81 -20.44 -4.02
N ALA A 108 13.71 -21.34 -3.63
CA ALA A 108 13.46 -22.26 -2.53
C ALA A 108 13.03 -21.41 -1.33
N PRO A 109 11.94 -21.77 -0.62
CA PRO A 109 11.53 -21.07 0.59
C PRO A 109 12.75 -20.96 1.50
N ARG A 110 13.27 -19.75 1.67
CA ARG A 110 14.34 -19.50 2.65
C ARG A 110 13.68 -19.67 4.01
N ASP A 111 14.16 -20.63 4.78
CA ASP A 111 13.72 -20.78 6.17
C ASP A 111 14.22 -19.56 6.96
N LEU A 112 13.30 -18.63 7.24
CA LEU A 112 13.57 -17.44 8.03
C LEU A 112 13.40 -17.78 9.51
N ASN A 113 14.41 -18.43 10.08
CA ASN A 113 14.48 -18.60 11.53
C ASN A 113 14.91 -17.29 12.20
N ILE A 114 13.95 -16.37 12.36
CA ILE A 114 14.12 -15.11 13.10
C ILE A 114 13.17 -15.16 14.30
N PRO A 115 13.63 -15.57 15.49
CA PRO A 115 12.75 -15.77 16.65
C PRO A 115 11.96 -14.51 17.04
N THR A 116 12.55 -13.34 16.82
CA THR A 116 11.92 -12.04 17.12
C THR A 116 10.93 -11.56 16.06
N ALA A 117 10.83 -12.26 14.92
CA ALA A 117 9.91 -11.93 13.84
C ALA A 117 8.51 -12.52 14.04
N GLU A 118 8.34 -13.47 14.96
CA GLU A 118 7.02 -14.01 15.26
C GLU A 118 6.07 -12.94 15.80
N LEU A 119 4.77 -13.17 15.63
CA LEU A 119 3.74 -12.34 16.23
C LEU A 119 3.62 -12.71 17.72
N PRO A 120 3.82 -11.78 18.66
CA PRO A 120 3.63 -12.08 20.07
C PRO A 120 2.21 -12.58 20.34
N THR A 121 2.02 -13.36 21.41
CA THR A 121 0.69 -13.69 21.91
C THR A 121 -0.01 -12.43 22.42
N GLY A 122 -1.33 -12.34 22.27
CA GLY A 122 -2.08 -11.17 22.75
C GLY A 122 -3.54 -11.22 22.32
N GLY A 123 -4.21 -10.07 22.41
CA GLY A 123 -5.64 -9.94 22.09
C GLY A 123 -6.00 -10.42 20.69
N ASP A 124 -7.27 -10.78 20.51
CA ASP A 124 -7.79 -11.19 19.22
C ASP A 124 -7.87 -10.01 18.24
N PHE A 125 -7.78 -10.31 16.96
CA PHE A 125 -7.88 -9.33 15.88
C PHE A 125 -8.68 -9.92 14.71
N THR A 126 -9.28 -9.03 13.91
CA THR A 126 -9.96 -9.43 12.69
C THR A 126 -8.93 -9.86 11.62
N PRO A 127 -8.96 -11.09 11.09
CA PRO A 127 -7.94 -11.55 10.14
C PRO A 127 -8.05 -10.89 8.76
N GLY A 128 -9.27 -10.63 8.29
CA GLY A 128 -9.54 -10.08 6.95
C GLY A 128 -10.68 -9.06 6.94
N GLY A 129 -10.55 -8.07 6.06
CA GLY A 129 -11.53 -7.00 5.84
C GLY A 129 -11.99 -6.94 4.39
N SER A 130 -12.71 -5.88 4.05
CA SER A 130 -13.30 -5.70 2.72
C SER A 130 -12.40 -4.99 1.71
N MET A 131 -11.21 -4.53 2.11
CA MET A 131 -10.32 -3.67 1.33
C MET A 131 -10.90 -2.30 0.92
N ALA A 132 -12.12 -1.98 1.37
CA ALA A 132 -12.64 -0.63 1.34
C ALA A 132 -12.26 0.10 2.63
N TYR A 133 -11.96 1.39 2.55
CA TYR A 133 -11.53 2.19 3.69
C TYR A 133 -12.49 3.35 3.92
N HIS A 134 -12.71 3.68 5.19
CA HIS A 134 -13.35 4.93 5.57
C HIS A 134 -12.32 5.86 6.22
N VAL A 135 -12.44 7.16 5.94
CA VAL A 135 -11.62 8.19 6.58
C VAL A 135 -12.21 8.48 7.96
N VAL A 136 -11.38 8.43 8.99
CA VAL A 136 -11.77 8.83 10.35
C VAL A 136 -11.91 10.36 10.38
N PRO A 137 -13.09 10.93 10.68
CA PRO A 137 -13.29 12.37 10.69
C PRO A 137 -12.32 13.10 11.62
N VAL A 138 -11.90 14.31 11.24
CA VAL A 138 -11.12 15.18 12.12
C VAL A 138 -12.08 15.79 13.15
N PRO A 139 -11.86 15.58 14.47
CA PRO A 139 -12.71 16.19 15.50
C PRO A 139 -12.66 17.72 15.44
N ASN A 140 -13.81 18.37 15.67
CA ASN A 140 -13.89 19.82 15.80
C ASN A 140 -13.62 20.27 17.24
N ASP A 141 -12.44 19.91 17.77
CA ASP A 141 -12.01 20.24 19.14
C ASP A 141 -11.03 21.43 19.21
N GLY A 142 -10.68 22.01 18.05
CA GLY A 142 -9.75 23.12 17.93
C GLY A 142 -8.28 22.73 18.12
N VAL A 143 -7.95 21.44 18.22
CA VAL A 143 -6.57 20.93 18.36
C VAL A 143 -6.25 19.93 17.25
N SER A 144 -7.15 18.98 16.97
CA SER A 144 -7.00 18.03 15.88
C SER A 144 -7.00 18.71 14.51
N GLY A 145 -6.24 18.15 13.57
CA GLY A 145 -6.07 18.65 12.20
C GLY A 145 -5.20 19.90 12.08
N LYS A 146 -4.58 20.36 13.17
CA LYS A 146 -3.62 21.47 13.11
C LYS A 146 -2.35 21.05 12.38
N GLU A 147 -1.78 22.00 11.65
CA GLU A 147 -0.44 21.83 11.08
C GLU A 147 0.57 21.64 12.22
N ALA A 148 1.41 20.61 12.11
CA ALA A 148 2.46 20.30 13.04
C ALA A 148 3.84 20.45 12.38
N GLY A 149 4.79 21.04 13.10
CA GLY A 149 6.14 21.36 12.61
C GLY A 149 6.28 22.82 12.19
N SER A 150 7.51 23.34 12.22
CA SER A 150 7.82 24.76 11.98
C SER A 150 8.59 25.04 10.70
N GLY A 151 8.97 24.01 9.92
CA GLY A 151 9.81 24.17 8.73
C GLY A 151 9.72 23.02 7.73
N GLY A 152 10.12 23.31 6.49
CA GLY A 152 10.18 22.33 5.39
C GLY A 152 8.85 22.15 4.64
N LYS A 153 8.77 21.06 3.84
CA LYS A 153 7.59 20.76 3.01
C LYS A 153 6.42 20.33 3.90
N LEU A 154 5.24 20.89 3.66
CA LEU A 154 3.97 20.43 4.23
C LEU A 154 3.46 19.20 3.48
N TYR A 155 3.06 18.18 4.23
CA TYR A 155 2.38 17.00 3.72
C TYR A 155 1.01 16.87 4.38
N HIS A 156 -0.02 16.67 3.56
CA HIS A 156 -1.38 16.42 4.03
C HIS A 156 -1.65 14.92 4.02
N TYR A 157 -2.24 14.40 5.09
CA TYR A 157 -2.54 12.98 5.21
C TYR A 157 -3.92 12.73 5.81
N THR A 158 -4.55 11.64 5.38
CA THR A 158 -5.75 11.10 6.03
C THR A 158 -5.38 9.99 7.00
N ILE A 159 -6.28 9.74 7.95
CA ILE A 159 -6.26 8.53 8.77
C ILE A 159 -7.48 7.70 8.39
N GLU A 160 -7.27 6.44 8.06
CA GLU A 160 -8.30 5.56 7.52
C GLU A 160 -8.29 4.20 8.23
N VAL A 161 -9.44 3.53 8.22
CA VAL A 161 -9.58 2.17 8.76
C VAL A 161 -10.27 1.32 7.73
N GLU A 162 -9.77 0.10 7.54
CA GLU A 162 -10.39 -0.87 6.65
C GLU A 162 -11.77 -1.28 7.19
N ASN A 163 -12.78 -1.23 6.32
CA ASN A 163 -14.13 -1.66 6.62
C ASN A 163 -14.17 -3.17 6.90
N GLY A 164 -14.83 -3.54 8.00
CA GLY A 164 -15.01 -4.92 8.43
C GLY A 164 -14.13 -5.32 9.62
N ILE A 165 -13.21 -4.45 10.06
CA ILE A 165 -12.49 -4.67 11.33
C ILE A 165 -13.46 -4.50 12.50
N ASP A 166 -13.42 -5.43 13.46
CA ASP A 166 -14.11 -5.27 14.74
C ASP A 166 -13.46 -4.16 15.58
N PRO A 167 -14.17 -3.04 15.85
CA PRO A 167 -13.66 -1.92 16.66
C PRO A 167 -13.15 -2.33 18.05
N ALA A 168 -13.70 -3.40 18.64
CA ALA A 168 -13.26 -3.89 19.94
C ALA A 168 -11.80 -4.36 19.92
N SER A 169 -11.29 -4.82 18.77
CA SER A 169 -9.93 -5.35 18.64
C SER A 169 -8.83 -4.27 18.71
N TYR A 170 -9.13 -3.00 18.38
CA TYR A 170 -8.15 -1.91 18.33
C TYR A 170 -8.55 -0.64 19.08
N ALA A 171 -9.57 -0.74 19.95
CA ALA A 171 -10.15 0.35 20.75
C ALA A 171 -10.89 1.44 19.95
N GLY A 172 -11.30 1.13 18.72
CA GLY A 172 -12.10 2.02 17.87
C GLY A 172 -11.30 3.06 17.09
N ASP A 173 -11.96 3.66 16.10
CA ASP A 173 -11.37 4.56 15.10
C ASP A 173 -10.73 5.79 15.73
N ASP A 174 -11.40 6.40 16.71
CA ASP A 174 -10.91 7.59 17.39
C ASP A 174 -9.61 7.32 18.16
N ALA A 175 -9.48 6.13 18.76
CA ALA A 175 -8.27 5.75 19.49
C ALA A 175 -7.10 5.52 18.53
N PHE A 176 -7.33 4.84 17.40
CA PHE A 176 -6.33 4.68 16.35
C PHE A 176 -5.90 6.04 15.79
N ALA A 177 -6.87 6.89 15.44
CA ALA A 177 -6.59 8.19 14.85
C ALA A 177 -5.88 9.14 15.82
N SER A 178 -6.27 9.14 17.09
CA SER A 178 -5.55 9.92 18.11
C SER A 178 -4.12 9.42 18.30
N ALA A 179 -3.88 8.10 18.28
CA ALA A 179 -2.54 7.55 18.40
C ALA A 179 -1.64 7.94 17.22
N VAL A 180 -2.15 7.87 15.99
CA VAL A 180 -1.43 8.29 14.78
C VAL A 180 -1.12 9.78 14.81
N GLU A 181 -2.15 10.61 15.02
CA GLU A 181 -2.00 12.07 14.98
C GLU A 181 -1.06 12.58 16.08
N ARG A 182 -1.23 12.11 17.33
CA ARG A 182 -0.33 12.46 18.43
C ARG A 182 1.10 12.03 18.18
N THR A 183 1.31 10.86 17.57
CA THR A 183 2.66 10.39 17.23
C THR A 183 3.29 11.31 16.19
N LEU A 184 2.58 11.63 15.12
CA LEU A 184 3.12 12.43 14.01
C LEU A 184 3.26 13.93 14.34
N SER A 185 2.47 14.43 15.29
CA SER A 185 2.59 15.80 15.81
C SER A 185 3.57 15.94 16.98
N ASP A 186 4.14 14.84 17.49
CA ASP A 186 5.13 14.89 18.57
C ASP A 186 6.45 15.47 18.04
N VAL A 187 7.10 16.33 18.82
CA VAL A 187 8.40 16.91 18.46
C VAL A 187 9.45 15.82 18.20
N ARG A 188 9.36 14.65 18.84
CA ARG A 188 10.24 13.50 18.60
C ARG A 188 10.06 12.86 17.22
N SER A 189 8.92 13.10 16.56
CA SER A 189 8.61 12.60 15.21
C SER A 189 9.34 13.41 14.13
N TRP A 190 9.02 13.14 12.87
CA TRP A 190 9.67 13.73 11.70
C TRP A 190 9.61 15.26 11.71
N ILE A 191 8.55 15.85 12.27
CA ILE A 191 8.40 17.31 12.38
C ILE A 191 9.55 17.96 13.18
N GLY A 192 10.12 17.28 14.18
CA GLY A 192 11.23 17.81 14.97
C GLY A 192 12.55 17.87 14.22
N THR A 193 12.64 17.25 13.04
CA THR A 193 13.80 17.42 12.16
C THR A 193 13.87 18.81 11.53
N GLY A 194 12.78 19.60 11.60
CA GLY A 194 12.65 20.91 10.95
C GLY A 194 12.56 20.86 9.42
N LYS A 195 12.45 19.67 8.83
CA LYS A 195 12.46 19.45 7.37
C LYS A 195 11.09 19.08 6.80
N VAL A 196 10.12 18.75 7.65
CA VAL A 196 8.77 18.39 7.24
C VAL A 196 7.75 19.02 8.19
N LYS A 197 6.59 19.34 7.62
CA LYS A 197 5.37 19.65 8.37
C LYS A 197 4.30 18.64 8.00
N LEU A 198 3.47 18.26 8.95
CA LEU A 198 2.43 17.26 8.76
C LEU A 198 1.08 17.84 9.17
N GLN A 199 0.05 17.60 8.37
CA GLN A 199 -1.31 18.01 8.71
C GLN A 199 -2.30 16.88 8.40
N ARG A 200 -3.05 16.45 9.41
CA ARG A 200 -4.18 15.55 9.22
C ARG A 200 -5.32 16.32 8.56
N VAL A 201 -5.89 15.77 7.50
CA VAL A 201 -7.00 16.36 6.75
C VAL A 201 -8.19 15.40 6.64
N GLY A 202 -9.35 15.95 6.30
CA GLY A 202 -10.59 15.21 6.08
C GLY A 202 -10.67 14.53 4.69
N ALA A 203 -11.74 13.77 4.48
CA ALA A 203 -11.96 12.98 3.25
C ALA A 203 -12.16 13.85 1.99
N ASP A 204 -12.61 15.07 2.18
CA ASP A 204 -12.93 16.06 1.16
C ASP A 204 -11.72 16.92 0.76
N TYR A 205 -10.56 16.71 1.40
CA TYR A 205 -9.35 17.44 1.06
C TYR A 205 -8.81 17.00 -0.32
N PRO A 206 -8.60 17.94 -1.26
CA PRO A 206 -8.29 17.59 -2.65
C PRO A 206 -6.87 17.05 -2.86
N ASP A 207 -5.90 17.53 -2.08
CA ASP A 207 -4.47 17.27 -2.30
C ASP A 207 -3.86 16.49 -1.13
N ILE A 208 -4.17 15.18 -1.05
CA ILE A 208 -3.64 14.27 -0.03
C ILE A 208 -2.30 13.69 -0.53
N ASP A 209 -1.21 13.87 0.23
CA ASP A 209 0.11 13.33 -0.12
C ASP A 209 0.21 11.82 0.20
N PHE A 210 -0.38 11.35 1.30
CA PHE A 210 -0.41 9.94 1.69
C PHE A 210 -1.56 9.61 2.65
N ARG A 211 -1.86 8.32 2.83
CA ARG A 211 -2.96 7.82 3.70
C ARG A 211 -2.41 6.90 4.77
N VAL A 212 -2.67 7.15 6.06
CA VAL A 212 -2.28 6.24 7.16
C VAL A 212 -3.44 5.35 7.50
N SER A 213 -3.29 4.03 7.35
CA SER A 213 -4.43 3.11 7.34
C SER A 213 -4.23 1.90 8.23
N LEU A 214 -5.21 1.61 9.08
CA LEU A 214 -5.27 0.33 9.78
C LEU A 214 -5.85 -0.72 8.84
N THR A 215 -5.09 -1.79 8.60
CA THR A 215 -5.40 -2.80 7.59
C THR A 215 -5.26 -4.20 8.17
N THR A 216 -6.20 -5.07 7.85
CA THR A 216 -6.21 -6.48 8.28
C THR A 216 -5.02 -7.25 7.69
N PRO A 217 -4.47 -8.25 8.41
CA PRO A 217 -3.31 -9.00 7.94
C PRO A 217 -3.55 -9.73 6.60
N ASP A 218 -4.75 -10.23 6.32
CA ASP A 218 -5.05 -10.87 5.03
C ASP A 218 -4.97 -9.88 3.87
N THR A 219 -5.50 -8.65 4.05
CA THR A 219 -5.39 -7.58 3.07
C THR A 219 -3.94 -7.13 2.90
N ALA A 220 -3.22 -6.89 4.01
CA ALA A 220 -1.84 -6.42 3.98
C ALA A 220 -0.87 -7.41 3.29
N LYS A 221 -1.10 -8.72 3.42
CA LYS A 221 -0.24 -9.76 2.83
C LYS A 221 -0.33 -9.82 1.31
N ARG A 222 -1.37 -9.26 0.69
CA ARG A 222 -1.58 -9.41 -0.75
C ARG A 222 -0.46 -8.76 -1.58
N PRO A 223 -0.10 -9.36 -2.74
CA PRO A 223 0.91 -8.83 -3.66
C PRO A 223 0.69 -7.39 -4.12
N ASP A 224 -0.57 -6.97 -4.27
CA ASP A 224 -0.96 -5.64 -4.74
C ASP A 224 -1.02 -4.58 -3.61
N VAL A 225 -0.85 -4.98 -2.35
CA VAL A 225 -0.85 -4.08 -1.19
C VAL A 225 0.58 -3.90 -0.69
N CYS A 226 1.12 -4.88 0.03
CA CYS A 226 2.50 -4.87 0.49
C CYS A 226 3.36 -6.00 -0.09
N GLY A 227 2.75 -7.11 -0.49
CA GLY A 227 3.36 -8.15 -1.32
C GLY A 227 4.66 -8.75 -0.81
N PHE A 228 4.62 -9.37 0.36
CA PHE A 228 5.81 -9.95 0.96
C PHE A 228 5.92 -11.46 0.78
N SER A 229 7.12 -11.90 0.38
CA SER A 229 7.61 -13.27 0.59
C SER A 229 7.94 -13.56 2.06
N ILE A 230 7.78 -12.57 2.94
CA ILE A 230 7.97 -12.66 4.39
C ILE A 230 6.72 -13.33 4.99
N PRO A 231 6.86 -14.43 5.75
CA PRO A 231 5.71 -15.17 6.29
C PRO A 231 5.03 -14.46 7.48
N PHE A 232 5.69 -13.45 8.05
CA PHE A 232 5.23 -12.74 9.25
C PHE A 232 4.34 -11.54 8.90
N PRO A 233 3.33 -11.21 9.73
CA PRO A 233 2.53 -10.00 9.55
C PRO A 233 3.41 -8.75 9.62
N THR A 234 3.24 -7.86 8.64
CA THR A 234 4.06 -6.67 8.48
C THR A 234 3.25 -5.50 7.94
N SER A 235 3.70 -4.31 8.33
CA SER A 235 3.27 -3.03 7.79
C SER A 235 4.11 -2.69 6.55
N CYS A 236 3.68 -1.69 5.78
CA CYS A 236 4.46 -1.19 4.63
C CYS A 236 4.00 0.21 4.22
N TYR A 237 4.75 0.84 3.34
CA TYR A 237 4.26 1.93 2.50
C TYR A 237 4.16 1.49 1.05
N SER A 238 2.98 1.68 0.45
CA SER A 238 2.69 1.32 -0.94
C SER A 238 2.23 2.52 -1.76
N ARG A 239 3.07 2.92 -2.72
CA ARG A 239 2.71 3.96 -3.70
C ARG A 239 1.61 3.50 -4.65
N ALA A 240 1.63 2.23 -5.04
CA ALA A 240 0.67 1.63 -5.96
C ALA A 240 -0.73 1.48 -5.35
N PHE A 241 -0.81 1.43 -4.01
CA PHE A 241 -2.05 1.35 -3.26
C PHE A 241 -2.40 2.72 -2.67
N ASP A 242 -2.67 3.71 -3.53
CA ASP A 242 -3.09 5.07 -3.17
C ASP A 242 -2.15 5.83 -2.21
N HIS A 243 -0.83 5.67 -2.36
CA HIS A 243 0.17 6.27 -1.46
C HIS A 243 -0.13 5.95 0.02
N ARG A 244 -0.45 4.68 0.31
CA ARG A 244 -0.92 4.24 1.61
C ARG A 244 0.20 3.71 2.49
N VAL A 245 0.28 4.25 3.68
CA VAL A 245 0.99 3.76 4.85
C VAL A 245 0.08 2.72 5.51
N VAL A 246 0.36 1.44 5.28
CA VAL A 246 -0.39 0.30 5.78
C VAL A 246 0.14 -0.08 7.15
N ILE A 247 -0.68 0.08 8.18
CA ILE A 247 -0.43 -0.38 9.55
C ILE A 247 -1.15 -1.72 9.74
N ASN A 248 -0.39 -2.79 9.93
CA ASN A 248 -0.94 -4.14 10.09
C ASN A 248 -1.69 -4.30 11.42
N LEU A 249 -2.97 -4.66 11.37
CA LEU A 249 -3.83 -4.80 12.54
C LEU A 249 -3.31 -5.83 13.56
N ALA A 250 -2.81 -7.00 13.12
CA ALA A 250 -2.30 -8.00 14.04
C ALA A 250 -1.13 -7.45 14.87
N ARG A 251 -0.23 -6.71 14.22
CA ARG A 251 0.87 -6.01 14.88
C ARG A 251 0.40 -4.83 15.72
N TRP A 252 -0.62 -4.11 15.30
CA TRP A 252 -1.22 -3.05 16.11
C TRP A 252 -1.76 -3.59 17.44
N VAL A 253 -2.36 -4.79 17.43
CA VAL A 253 -2.95 -5.42 18.63
C VAL A 253 -1.88 -6.09 19.49
N ARG A 254 -0.93 -6.81 18.91
CA ARG A 254 0.00 -7.70 19.65
C ARG A 254 1.44 -7.22 19.70
N GLY A 255 1.81 -6.22 18.90
CA GLY A 255 3.14 -5.64 18.88
C GLY A 255 4.20 -6.49 18.15
N ALA A 256 5.44 -6.33 18.60
CA ALA A 256 6.59 -7.09 18.13
C ALA A 256 7.45 -7.55 19.31
N MET A 257 8.08 -8.72 19.18
CA MET A 257 8.86 -9.34 20.27
C MET A 257 10.04 -8.48 20.74
N ALA A 258 10.55 -7.59 19.89
CA ALA A 258 11.62 -6.67 20.24
C ALA A 258 11.18 -5.57 21.23
N PHE A 259 9.88 -5.34 21.40
CA PHE A 259 9.34 -4.28 22.26
C PHE A 259 8.60 -4.89 23.45
N THR A 260 8.89 -4.38 24.65
CA THR A 260 8.13 -4.73 25.87
C THR A 260 6.91 -3.84 26.08
N ASP A 261 6.89 -2.67 25.44
CA ASP A 261 5.80 -1.70 25.51
C ASP A 261 5.07 -1.62 24.15
N LEU A 262 3.77 -1.92 24.16
CA LEU A 262 2.94 -1.91 22.96
C LEU A 262 2.71 -0.50 22.41
N GLY A 263 2.60 0.51 23.28
CA GLY A 263 2.47 1.91 22.87
C GLY A 263 3.72 2.40 22.14
N LEU A 264 4.90 2.06 22.65
CA LEU A 264 6.18 2.36 22.00
C LEU A 264 6.29 1.67 20.64
N TYR A 265 5.88 0.40 20.53
CA TYR A 265 5.84 -0.28 19.24
C TYR A 265 4.90 0.42 18.24
N ARG A 266 3.70 0.84 18.67
CA ARG A 266 2.75 1.54 17.80
C ARG A 266 3.33 2.85 17.28
N GLN A 267 3.98 3.63 18.14
CA GLN A 267 4.68 4.86 17.75
C GLN A 267 5.81 4.57 16.75
N TYR A 268 6.59 3.51 16.99
CA TYR A 268 7.63 3.05 16.06
C TYR A 268 7.04 2.72 14.69
N ALA A 269 5.99 1.89 14.63
CA ALA A 269 5.38 1.46 13.38
C ALA A 269 4.84 2.66 12.60
N ILE A 270 4.16 3.60 13.26
CA ILE A 270 3.70 4.83 12.62
C ILE A 270 4.86 5.64 12.03
N ASN A 271 5.90 5.92 12.81
CA ASN A 271 7.03 6.72 12.35
C ASN A 271 7.85 6.03 11.25
N HIS A 272 8.05 4.71 11.35
CA HIS A 272 8.79 3.93 10.36
C HIS A 272 8.10 3.98 8.99
N GLU A 273 6.80 3.64 8.95
CA GLU A 273 6.07 3.54 7.70
C GLU A 273 5.79 4.92 7.08
N VAL A 274 5.53 5.94 7.91
CA VAL A 274 5.48 7.33 7.41
C VAL A 274 6.86 7.80 6.94
N GLY A 275 7.95 7.30 7.53
CA GLY A 275 9.31 7.51 7.03
C GLY A 275 9.44 7.11 5.57
N HIS A 276 8.89 5.97 5.16
CA HIS A 276 8.86 5.55 3.75
C HIS A 276 8.02 6.48 2.86
N ALA A 277 6.87 6.95 3.34
CA ALA A 277 6.06 7.96 2.63
C ALA A 277 6.85 9.26 2.41
N LEU A 278 7.69 9.65 3.38
CA LEU A 278 8.62 10.78 3.32
C LEU A 278 9.92 10.47 2.57
N GLY A 279 10.04 9.30 1.94
CA GLY A 279 11.17 8.92 1.10
C GLY A 279 12.41 8.44 1.87
N LYS A 280 12.24 7.95 3.10
CA LYS A 280 13.33 7.32 3.88
C LYS A 280 13.44 5.84 3.55
N SER A 281 14.68 5.37 3.43
CA SER A 281 15.01 3.96 3.26
C SER A 281 15.40 3.33 4.58
N HIS A 282 15.41 1.99 4.63
CA HIS A 282 15.86 1.28 5.82
C HIS A 282 17.31 1.64 6.21
N VAL A 283 17.56 1.64 7.51
CA VAL A 283 18.88 1.92 8.09
C VAL A 283 19.17 0.89 9.17
N GLY A 284 20.35 0.27 9.14
CA GLY A 284 20.78 -0.66 10.18
C GLY A 284 21.18 0.02 11.49
N CYS A 285 21.32 -0.76 12.54
CA CYS A 285 21.97 -0.36 13.78
C CYS A 285 23.39 0.16 13.51
N GLN A 286 23.73 1.32 14.06
CA GLN A 286 25.02 1.98 13.82
C GLN A 286 26.08 1.58 14.86
N GLU A 287 25.66 1.39 16.11
CA GLU A 287 26.51 1.12 17.27
C GLU A 287 25.79 0.18 18.26
N ASN A 288 26.55 -0.73 18.88
CA ASN A 288 26.00 -1.68 19.84
C ASN A 288 25.42 -0.96 21.07
N GLY A 289 24.22 -1.36 21.48
CA GLY A 289 23.52 -0.80 22.65
C GLY A 289 22.95 0.60 22.45
N ALA A 290 23.19 1.26 21.31
CA ALA A 290 22.56 2.53 20.98
C ALA A 290 21.06 2.35 20.64
N LEU A 291 20.31 3.45 20.69
CA LEU A 291 18.93 3.45 20.17
C LEU A 291 18.94 3.10 18.69
N ALA A 292 18.10 2.15 18.29
CA ALA A 292 17.94 1.79 16.89
C ALA A 292 17.45 3.01 16.08
N PRO A 293 18.01 3.28 14.89
CA PRO A 293 17.41 4.25 13.98
C PRO A 293 15.95 3.87 13.73
N VAL A 294 15.03 4.84 13.68
CA VAL A 294 13.60 4.53 13.48
C VAL A 294 13.34 3.78 12.17
N MET A 295 14.20 3.99 11.16
CA MET A 295 14.15 3.29 9.88
C MET A 295 14.81 1.89 9.91
N MET A 296 15.27 1.40 11.05
CA MET A 296 15.59 -0.02 11.22
C MET A 296 14.28 -0.82 11.27
N GLN A 297 14.24 -2.01 10.68
CA GLN A 297 13.05 -2.86 10.66
C GLN A 297 12.85 -3.59 12.01
N GLN A 298 12.62 -2.83 13.07
CA GLN A 298 12.57 -3.30 14.45
C GLN A 298 11.41 -4.25 14.77
N THR A 299 10.36 -4.30 13.93
CA THR A 299 9.29 -5.31 14.01
C THR A 299 9.84 -6.74 14.03
N PHE A 300 11.01 -6.96 13.42
CA PHE A 300 11.63 -8.28 13.31
C PHE A 300 12.84 -8.47 14.23
N GLY A 301 13.23 -7.43 14.98
CA GLY A 301 14.38 -7.45 15.87
C GLY A 301 15.26 -6.21 15.75
N VAL A 302 16.11 -6.01 16.75
CA VAL A 302 17.08 -4.90 16.83
C VAL A 302 18.51 -5.36 16.55
N SER A 303 18.68 -6.56 15.99
CA SER A 303 19.95 -7.08 15.48
C SER A 303 20.05 -6.90 13.98
N ASN A 304 21.17 -6.35 13.52
CA ASN A 304 21.47 -6.21 12.10
C ASN A 304 21.48 -7.55 11.36
N ASN A 305 21.89 -8.64 12.01
CA ASN A 305 21.89 -9.97 11.40
C ASN A 305 20.47 -10.46 11.10
N TYR A 306 19.52 -10.24 12.02
CA TYR A 306 18.12 -10.60 11.80
C TYR A 306 17.49 -9.76 10.68
N VAL A 307 17.74 -8.45 10.67
CA VAL A 307 17.23 -7.57 9.61
C VAL A 307 17.86 -7.91 8.26
N ALA A 308 19.15 -8.25 8.20
CA ALA A 308 19.81 -8.70 6.98
C ALA A 308 19.24 -10.03 6.46
N GLN A 309 18.97 -10.99 7.35
CA GLN A 309 18.35 -12.27 7.00
C GLN A 309 16.94 -12.08 6.42
N LEU A 310 16.13 -11.20 7.02
CA LEU A 310 14.82 -10.82 6.50
C LEU A 310 14.94 -10.19 5.11
N ASN A 311 15.85 -9.24 4.95
CA ASN A 311 16.05 -8.52 3.71
C ASN A 311 16.48 -9.46 2.57
N ALA A 312 17.17 -10.57 2.86
CA ALA A 312 17.59 -11.53 1.85
C ALA A 312 16.43 -12.16 1.04
N VAL A 313 15.19 -12.12 1.55
CA VAL A 313 13.98 -12.55 0.80
C VAL A 313 13.17 -11.39 0.23
N ASP A 314 13.53 -10.16 0.57
CA ASP A 314 12.93 -8.94 0.05
C ASP A 314 13.69 -8.50 -1.21
N GLN A 315 13.03 -8.64 -2.36
CA GLN A 315 13.58 -8.27 -3.66
C GLN A 315 14.02 -6.79 -3.75
N TYR A 316 13.44 -5.91 -2.94
CA TYR A 316 13.71 -4.47 -2.99
C TYR A 316 14.78 -4.04 -1.98
N ASN A 317 14.91 -4.75 -0.85
CA ASN A 317 15.74 -4.33 0.29
C ASN A 317 16.90 -5.26 0.63
N SER A 318 17.20 -6.25 -0.21
CA SER A 318 18.21 -7.31 0.05
C SER A 318 19.60 -6.89 0.53
N LYS A 319 20.00 -5.63 0.36
CA LYS A 319 21.29 -5.09 0.82
C LYS A 319 21.18 -3.86 1.71
N ALA A 320 19.98 -3.52 2.18
CA ALA A 320 19.75 -2.28 2.92
C ALA A 320 20.43 -2.26 4.30
N VAL A 321 20.62 -3.44 4.92
CA VAL A 321 21.23 -3.57 6.25
C VAL A 321 22.34 -4.64 6.20
N PRO A 322 23.57 -4.32 6.63
CA PRO A 322 24.66 -5.30 6.65
C PRO A 322 24.48 -6.31 7.80
N ALA A 323 24.93 -7.56 7.62
CA ALA A 323 25.02 -8.55 8.69
C ALA A 323 26.33 -8.38 9.50
N ASP A 324 26.52 -7.22 10.13
CA ASP A 324 27.75 -6.83 10.84
C ASP A 324 27.73 -7.17 12.35
N GLY A 325 26.74 -7.94 12.81
CA GLY A 325 26.61 -8.38 14.20
C GLY A 325 26.13 -7.30 15.18
N LYS A 326 25.90 -6.06 14.73
CA LYS A 326 25.48 -4.99 15.64
C LYS A 326 24.06 -5.19 16.16
N THR A 327 23.86 -4.86 17.42
CA THR A 327 22.56 -4.95 18.10
C THR A 327 22.28 -3.66 18.86
N CYS A 328 21.17 -3.02 18.53
CA CYS A 328 20.70 -1.79 19.15
C CYS A 328 19.65 -2.11 20.25
N VAL A 329 19.14 -1.09 20.92
CA VAL A 329 17.93 -1.17 21.74
C VAL A 329 16.73 -0.54 21.00
N PRO A 330 15.48 -0.97 21.27
CA PRO A 330 14.30 -0.48 20.56
C PRO A 330 14.10 1.03 20.69
N ASN A 331 13.61 1.66 19.62
CA ASN A 331 13.33 3.08 19.57
C ASN A 331 12.20 3.41 18.56
N ALA A 332 11.31 4.30 18.96
CA ALA A 332 10.16 4.70 18.16
C ALA A 332 10.32 6.01 17.38
N TRP A 333 11.39 6.76 17.62
CA TRP A 333 11.45 8.17 17.23
C TRP A 333 12.61 8.49 16.27
N PRO A 334 12.37 9.26 15.19
CA PRO A 334 13.46 9.73 14.31
C PRO A 334 14.39 10.73 14.98
N VAL A 335 13.89 11.56 15.91
CA VAL A 335 14.71 12.52 16.66
C VAL A 335 15.15 11.87 17.97
N LEU A 336 16.40 11.39 17.99
CA LEU A 336 16.99 10.61 19.09
C LEU A 336 17.48 11.48 20.26
N GLN A 337 17.74 12.76 20.02
CA GLN A 337 18.24 13.69 21.02
C GLN A 337 17.28 14.88 21.10
N PHE A 338 16.52 14.93 22.18
CA PHE A 338 16.21 16.22 22.77
C PHE A 338 17.39 16.48 23.69
N GLY A 339 18.37 17.27 23.22
CA GLY A 339 19.07 18.12 24.19
C GLY A 339 18.01 18.93 24.94
N ASP A 340 18.31 19.40 26.14
CA ASP A 340 17.40 20.07 27.09
C ASP A 340 16.64 21.33 26.58
N SER A 341 16.55 21.53 25.28
CA SER A 341 15.82 22.60 24.61
C SER A 341 14.66 22.01 23.81
N ALA A 342 13.47 21.98 24.42
CA ALA A 342 12.24 21.97 23.64
C ALA A 342 12.27 23.17 22.64
N PRO A 343 11.75 23.03 21.41
CA PRO A 343 11.65 24.17 20.51
C PRO A 343 10.80 25.25 21.18
N ALA A 344 11.27 26.51 21.14
CA ALA A 344 10.47 27.65 21.58
C ALA A 344 9.19 27.68 20.73
N GLY A 345 8.04 27.67 21.43
CA GLY A 345 6.71 27.62 20.83
C GLY A 345 6.29 28.87 20.10
#